data_AF-A0A957X702-F1
#
_entry.id   AF-A0A957X702-F1
#
_cell.length_a   1.000
_cell.length_b   1.000
_cell.length_c   1.000
_cell.angle_alpha   90.00
_cell.angle_beta   90.00
_cell.angle_gamma   90.00
#
_symmetry.space_group_name_H-M   'P 1'
#
loop_
_entity.id
_entity.type
_entity.pdbx_description
1 polymer ?
#
loop_
_entity_poly.entity_id
_entity_poly.type
_entity_poly.pdbx_seq_one_letter_code
_entity_poly.pdbx_strand_id
1 'polypeptide(L)' 'MRLDKYTQKAQAALLDAQSRAEQYGHATVDPEHLLLALLQQEGGVVPA' A
#
# COMPACT_ATOMS: atom_id res chain seq x y z
N MET A 1 11.92 -4.85 6.66
CA MET A 1 11.80 -5.28 5.24
C MET A 1 12.95 -4.72 4.43
N ARG A 2 13.35 -5.38 3.33
CA ARG A 2 14.32 -4.87 2.34
C ARG A 2 13.58 -4.07 1.26
N LEU A 3 13.16 -2.85 1.59
CA LEU A 3 12.30 -2.03 0.71
C LEU A 3 12.94 -1.73 -0.65
N ASP A 4 14.27 -1.64 -0.66
CA ASP A 4 15.12 -1.44 -1.83
C ASP A 4 15.00 -2.54 -2.90
N LYS A 5 14.46 -3.71 -2.54
CA LYS A 5 14.24 -4.82 -3.48
C LYS A 5 12.87 -4.80 -4.17
N TYR A 6 11.96 -3.92 -3.78
CA TYR A 6 10.67 -3.78 -4.45
C TYR A 6 10.74 -2.74 -5.57
N THR A 7 9.80 -2.82 -6.51
CA THR A 7 9.60 -1.77 -7.51
C THR A 7 9.21 -0.47 -6.83
N GLN A 8 9.45 0.67 -7.51
CA GLN A 8 9.05 1.98 -6.99
C GLN A 8 7.55 2.06 -6.68
N LYS A 9 6.71 1.45 -7.53
CA LYS A 9 5.25 1.38 -7.31
C LYS A 9 4.88 0.53 -6.10
N ALA A 10 5.55 -0.59 -5.87
CA ALA A 10 5.31 -1.40 -4.67
C ALA A 10 5.75 -0.67 -3.38
N GLN A 11 6.86 0.08 -3.42
CA GLN A 11 7.27 0.93 -2.31
C GLN A 11 6.23 2.03 -2.02
N ALA A 12 5.72 2.69 -3.06
CA ALA A 12 4.66 3.68 -2.92
C ALA A 12 3.35 3.09 -2.35
N ALA A 13 2.95 1.89 -2.79
CA ALA A 13 1.78 1.20 -2.27
C ALA A 13 1.90 0.85 -0.78
N LEU A 14 3.10 0.47 -0.32
CA LEU A 14 3.36 0.21 1.11
C LEU A 14 3.25 1.48 1.96
N LEU A 15 3.72 2.62 1.44
CA LEU A 15 3.57 3.92 2.12
C LEU A 15 2.10 4.38 2.17
N ASP A 16 1.36 4.19 1.09
CA ASP A 16 -0.06 4.50 1.04
C ASP A 16 -0.87 3.58 1.97
N ALA A 17 -0.52 2.29 2.05
CA ALA A 17 -1.13 1.35 3.00
C ALA A 17 -0.94 1.80 4.46
N GLN A 18 0.23 2.31 4.82
CA GLN A 18 0.49 2.88 6.15
C GLN A 18 -0.39 4.10 6.42
N SER A 19 -0.50 5.01 5.45
CA SER A 19 -1.34 6.21 5.55
C SER A 19 -2.82 5.86 5.73
N ARG A 20 -3.29 4.79 5.06
CA ARG A 20 -4.66 4.29 5.20
C ARG A 20 -4.91 3.68 6.58
N ALA A 21 -3.98 2.88 7.09
CA ALA A 21 -4.10 2.34 8.46
C ALA A 21 -4.23 3.48 9.49
N GLU A 22 -3.42 4.54 9.36
CA GLU A 22 -3.52 5.73 10.20
C GLU A 22 -4.87 6.46 10.05
N GLN A 23 -5.35 6.66 8.82
CA GLN A 23 -6.64 7.30 8.55
C GLN A 23 -7.82 6.53 9.13
N TYR A 24 -7.77 5.20 9.13
CA TYR A 24 -8.80 4.34 9.71
C TYR A 24 -8.60 4.09 11.21
N GLY A 25 -7.56 4.62 11.83
CA GLY A 25 -7.27 4.43 13.26
C GLY A 25 -6.80 3.02 13.61
N HIS A 26 -6.27 2.28 12.64
CA HIS A 26 -5.73 0.94 12.84
C HIS A 26 -4.25 1.03 13.24
N ALA A 27 -3.90 0.37 14.35
CA ALA A 27 -2.54 0.42 14.90
C ALA A 27 -1.50 -0.32 14.04
N THR A 28 -1.96 -1.18 13.13
CA THR A 28 -1.13 -2.02 12.27
C THR A 28 -1.57 -1.94 10.83
N VAL A 29 -0.62 -2.10 9.91
CA VAL A 29 -0.93 -2.28 8.50
C VAL A 29 -1.33 -3.73 8.26
N ASP A 30 -2.62 -3.96 8.13
CA ASP A 30 -3.18 -5.24 7.69
C ASP A 30 -3.31 -5.34 6.16
N PRO A 31 -3.44 -6.55 5.58
CA PRO A 31 -3.48 -6.77 4.13
C PRO A 31 -4.54 -5.95 3.39
N GLU A 32 -5.66 -5.62 4.04
CA GLU A 32 -6.76 -4.84 3.48
C GLU A 32 -6.31 -3.42 3.10
N HIS A 33 -5.41 -2.81 3.89
CA HIS A 33 -4.87 -1.49 3.59
C HIS A 33 -3.98 -1.52 2.35
N LEU A 34 -3.15 -2.55 2.24
CA LEU A 34 -2.28 -2.75 1.08
C LEU A 34 -3.10 -3.07 -0.16
N LEU A 35 -4.12 -3.92 -0.04
CA LEU A 35 -5.03 -4.21 -1.14
C LEU A 35 -5.71 -2.95 -1.63
N LEU A 36 -6.25 -2.13 -0.72
CA LEU A 36 -6.89 -0.87 -1.07
C LEU A 36 -5.90 0.11 -1.75
N ALA A 37 -4.68 0.22 -1.23
CA ALA A 37 -3.62 1.03 -1.84
C ALA A 37 -3.28 0.55 -3.26
N LEU A 38 -3.21 -0.76 -3.48
CA LEU A 38 -2.93 -1.34 -4.79
C LEU A 38 -4.08 -1.14 -5.79
N LEU A 39 -5.33 -1.30 -5.35
CA LEU A 39 -6.53 -1.09 -6.19
C LEU A 39 -6.68 0.38 -6.62
N GLN A 40 -6.29 1.32 -5.76
CA GLN A 40 -6.39 2.76 -6.02
C GLN A 40 -5.11 3.34 -6.63
N GLN A 41 -4.06 2.54 -6.83
CA GLN A 41 -2.79 3.01 -7.37
C GLN A 41 -2.90 3.30 -8.88
N GLU A 42 -2.68 4.56 -9.28
CA GLU A 42 -2.72 4.96 -10.68
C GLU A 42 -1.63 4.27 -11.53
N GLY A 43 -2.07 3.68 -12.65
CA GLY A 43 -1.24 2.85 -13.52
C GLY A 43 -0.66 1.62 -12.80
N GLY A 44 -1.25 1.22 -11.67
CA GLY A 44 -0.91 -0.02 -10.98
C GLY A 44 -1.20 -1.24 -11.85
N VAL A 45 -0.61 -2.38 -11.48
CA VAL A 45 -0.82 -3.66 -12.19
C VAL A 45 -2.03 -4.43 -11.67
N VAL A 46 -2.55 -4.04 -10.50
CA VAL A 46 -3.75 -4.64 -9.91
C VAL A 46 -4.97 -3.95 -10.53
N PRO A 47 -5.88 -4.71 -11.17
CA PRO A 47 -7.10 -4.12 -11.74
C PRO A 47 -8.03 -3.64 -10.62
N ALA A 48 -8.66 -2.48 -10.84
CA ALA A 48 -9.66 -1.91 -9.95
C ALA A 48 -11.01 -2.63 -10.02
#